data_AF-A0A961V682-F1
#
_entry.id   AF-A0A961V682-F1
#
_cell.length_a   1.000
_cell.length_b   1.000
_cell.length_c   1.000
_cell.angle_alpha   90.00
_cell.angle_beta   90.00
_cell.angle_gamma   90.00
#
_symmetry.space_group_name_H-M   'P 1'
#
loop_
_entity.id
_entity.type
_entity.pdbx_description
1 polymer ?
#
loop_
_entity_poly.entity_id
_entity_poly.type
_entity_poly.pdbx_seq_one_letter_code
_entity_poly.pdbx_strand_id
1 'polypeptide(L)' 'LAAYAVSKAGVVQMTAALAVEWGRYGIRVNAIAPGYFESEMTGDHLSSESGQAMTRAIALRRHGREGEL' A
#
# COMPACT_ATOMS: atom_id res chain seq x y z
N LEU A 1 -7.98 3.05 12.16
CA LEU A 1 -6.81 2.17 11.98
C LEU A 1 -7.16 0.68 12.02
N ALA A 2 -7.84 0.17 13.06
CA ALA A 2 -8.09 -1.27 13.24
C ALA A 2 -8.77 -1.95 12.03
N ALA A 3 -9.93 -1.45 11.57
CA ALA A 3 -10.65 -2.06 10.44
C ALA A 3 -9.82 -2.05 9.13
N TYR A 4 -9.09 -0.97 8.87
CA TYR A 4 -8.19 -0.85 7.72
C TYR A 4 -7.01 -1.83 7.80
N ALA A 5 -6.41 -1.96 8.99
CA ALA A 5 -5.29 -2.87 9.21
C ALA A 5 -5.73 -4.33 9.03
N VAL A 6 -6.88 -4.71 9.61
CA VAL A 6 -7.48 -6.04 9.44
C VAL A 6 -7.79 -6.31 7.97
N SER A 7 -8.42 -5.37 7.27
CA SER A 7 -8.77 -5.58 5.86
C SER A 7 -7.53 -5.73 4.97
N LYS A 8 -6.48 -4.93 5.17
CA LYS A 8 -5.23 -5.04 4.41
C LYS A 8 -4.45 -6.32 4.72
N ALA A 9 -4.43 -6.77 5.97
CA ALA A 9 -3.86 -8.08 6.32
C ALA A 9 -4.65 -9.21 5.65
N GLY A 10 -5.99 -9.10 5.61
CA GLY A 10 -6.86 -10.01 4.88
C GLY A 10 -6.53 -10.08 3.39
N VAL A 11 -6.30 -8.93 2.74
CA VAL A 11 -5.89 -8.88 1.33
C VAL A 11 -4.58 -9.64 1.10
N VAL A 12 -3.56 -9.44 1.94
CA VAL A 12 -2.27 -10.15 1.83
C VAL A 12 -2.47 -11.66 1.89
N GLN A 13 -3.24 -12.14 2.87
CA GLN A 13 -3.42 -13.58 3.04
C GLN A 13 -4.35 -14.19 1.99
N MET A 14 -5.35 -13.43 1.51
CA MET A 14 -6.18 -13.81 0.37
C MET A 14 -5.34 -13.93 -0.91
N THR A 15 -4.41 -13.00 -1.17
CA THR A 15 -3.48 -13.09 -2.32
C THR A 15 -2.68 -14.40 -2.30
N ALA A 16 -2.14 -14.78 -1.14
CA ALA A 16 -1.39 -16.03 -0.99
C ALA A 16 -2.27 -17.27 -1.23
N ALA A 17 -3.47 -17.31 -0.65
CA ALA A 17 -4.39 -18.43 -0.84
C ALA A 17 -4.80 -18.60 -2.31
N LEU A 18 -5.23 -17.51 -2.96
CA LEU A 18 -5.67 -17.54 -4.35
C LEU A 18 -4.53 -17.90 -5.33
N ALA A 19 -3.30 -17.49 -5.05
CA ALA A 19 -2.15 -17.87 -5.87
C ALA A 19 -1.96 -19.41 -5.91
N VAL A 20 -2.17 -20.09 -4.78
CA VAL A 20 -2.10 -21.56 -4.70
C VAL A 20 -3.30 -22.21 -5.38
N GLU A 21 -4.52 -21.74 -5.06
CA GLU A 21 -5.76 -22.34 -5.57
C GLU A 21 -5.92 -22.21 -7.09
N TRP A 22 -5.51 -21.07 -7.63
CA TRP A 22 -5.71 -20.74 -9.04
C TRP A 22 -4.48 -21.00 -9.92
N GLY A 23 -3.35 -21.35 -9.32
CA GLY A 23 -2.12 -21.70 -10.05
C GLY A 23 -2.33 -22.83 -11.06
N ARG A 24 -3.19 -23.81 -10.76
CA ARG A 24 -3.57 -24.90 -11.70
C ARG A 24 -4.24 -24.41 -12.98
N TYR A 25 -4.81 -23.20 -12.97
CA TYR A 25 -5.43 -22.57 -14.13
C TYR A 25 -4.45 -21.63 -14.87
N GLY A 26 -3.18 -21.60 -14.47
CA GLY A 26 -2.19 -20.67 -15.03
C GLY A 26 -2.38 -19.22 -14.58
N ILE A 27 -3.17 -18.97 -13.54
CA ILE A 27 -3.46 -17.62 -13.04
C ILE A 27 -2.46 -17.25 -11.94
N ARG A 28 -1.85 -16.07 -12.06
CA ARG A 28 -0.96 -15.50 -11.03
C ARG A 28 -1.71 -14.44 -10.25
N VAL A 29 -1.68 -14.54 -8.92
CA VAL A 29 -2.31 -13.55 -8.03
C VAL A 29 -1.22 -12.87 -7.21
N ASN A 30 -1.15 -11.55 -7.29
CA ASN A 30 -0.17 -10.72 -6.59
C ASN A 30 -0.87 -9.49 -6.01
N ALA A 31 -0.25 -8.88 -5.00
CA ALA A 31 -0.68 -7.61 -4.43
C ALA A 31 0.48 -6.63 -4.39
N ILE A 32 0.19 -5.36 -4.67
CA ILE A 32 1.11 -4.25 -4.45
C ILE A 32 0.70 -3.58 -3.15
N ALA A 33 1.68 -3.24 -2.31
CA ALA A 33 1.49 -2.50 -1.06
C ALA A 33 2.14 -1.11 -1.18
N PRO A 34 1.46 -0.13 -1.80
CA PRO A 34 1.99 1.21 -1.93
C PRO A 34 2.24 1.84 -0.55
N GLY A 35 3.33 2.59 -0.45
CA GLY A 35 3.53 3.53 0.65
C GLY A 35 2.64 4.78 0.47
N TYR A 36 3.11 5.92 0.95
CA TYR A 36 2.38 7.17 0.78
C TYR A 36 2.50 7.72 -0.64
N PHE A 37 1.35 7.93 -1.29
CA PHE A 37 1.19 8.66 -2.54
C PHE A 37 0.33 9.90 -2.26
N GLU A 38 0.55 10.96 -3.04
CA GLU A 38 -0.30 12.14 -2.99
C GLU A 38 -1.66 11.83 -3.61
N SER A 39 -2.73 12.12 -2.88
CA SER A 39 -4.11 11.86 -3.26
C SER A 39 -5.05 12.75 -2.45
N GLU A 40 -6.32 12.84 -2.84
CA GLU A 40 -7.35 13.57 -2.08
C GLU A 40 -7.43 13.10 -0.62
N MET A 41 -7.21 11.81 -0.37
CA MET A 41 -7.28 11.22 0.98
C MET A 41 -6.05 11.55 1.84
N THR A 42 -4.90 11.81 1.21
CA THR A 42 -3.60 11.88 1.90
C THR A 42 -3.00 13.29 1.91
N GLY A 43 -3.39 14.18 0.99
CA GLY A 43 -2.78 15.50 0.80
C GLY A 43 -2.68 16.34 2.09
N ASP A 44 -3.78 16.48 2.82
CA ASP A 44 -3.81 17.25 4.08
C ASP A 44 -2.90 16.65 5.15
N HIS A 45 -2.85 15.32 5.26
CA HIS A 45 -1.94 14.68 6.20
C HIS A 45 -0.50 14.86 5.75
N LEU A 46 -0.17 14.68 4.47
CA LEU A 46 1.21 14.72 3.99
C LEU A 46 1.82 16.12 4.10
N SER A 47 1.01 17.17 3.99
CA SER A 47 1.43 18.57 4.17
C SER A 47 1.64 18.96 5.65
N SER A 48 1.01 18.25 6.59
CA SER A 48 1.16 18.51 8.03
C SER A 48 2.58 18.25 8.56
N GLU A 49 2.92 18.81 9.73
CA GLU A 49 4.24 18.61 10.35
C GLU A 49 4.53 17.12 10.63
N SER A 50 3.51 16.36 11.06
CA SER A 50 3.63 14.92 11.29
C SER A 50 3.81 14.17 9.98
N GLY A 51 3.12 14.58 8.91
CA GLY A 51 3.32 14.10 7.55
C GLY A 51 4.76 14.31 7.08
N GLN A 52 5.29 15.52 7.25
CA GLN A 52 6.67 15.83 6.87
C GLN A 52 7.70 15.06 7.71
N ALA A 53 7.44 14.83 9.01
CA ALA A 53 8.28 13.99 9.86
C ALA A 53 8.31 12.54 9.36
N MET A 54 7.16 12.02 8.94
CA MET A 54 7.04 10.71 8.33
C MET A 54 7.74 10.65 6.96
N THR A 55 7.64 11.68 6.10
CA THR A 55 8.38 11.78 4.84
C THR A 55 9.88 11.71 5.07
N ARG A 56 10.37 12.39 6.11
CA ARG A 56 11.75 12.28 6.53
C ARG A 56 12.09 10.85 6.96
N ALA A 57 11.20 10.08 7.58
CA ALA A 57 11.50 8.69 7.94
C ALA A 57 11.54 7.71 6.74
N ILE A 58 10.93 8.05 5.60
CA ILE A 58 11.00 7.23 4.38
C ILE A 58 12.43 7.21 3.84
N ALA A 59 12.96 6.03 3.49
CA ALA A 59 14.34 5.88 3.02
C ALA A 59 14.67 6.79 1.80
N LEU A 60 13.75 6.91 0.85
CA LEU A 60 13.88 7.78 -0.33
C LEU A 60 13.58 9.26 -0.03
N ARG A 61 13.18 9.62 1.20
CA ARG A 61 12.85 10.98 1.64
C ARG A 61 11.79 11.68 0.77
N ARG A 62 10.90 10.90 0.16
CA ARG A 62 9.82 11.39 -0.72
C ARG A 62 8.63 10.42 -0.74
N HIS A 63 7.50 10.92 -1.20
CA HIS A 63 6.32 10.12 -1.53
C HIS A 63 6.43 9.48 -2.92
N GLY A 64 5.56 8.50 -3.17
CA GLY A 64 5.34 7.96 -4.50
C GLY A 64 4.69 9.00 -5.41
N ARG A 65 5.02 8.94 -6.70
CA ARG A 65 4.52 9.85 -7.74
C ARG A 65 3.60 9.13 -8.69
N GLU A 66 2.79 9.89 -9.40
CA GLU A 66 1.99 9.36 -10.52
C GLU A 66 2.88 8.62 -11.52
N GLY A 67 2.45 7.43 -11.96
CA GLY A 67 3.20 6.57 -12.88
C GLY A 67 4.26 5.66 -12.23
N GLU A 68 4.44 5.69 -10.90
CA GLU A 68 5.38 4.79 -10.20
C GLU A 68 4.74 3.47 -9.69
N LEU A 69 3.53 3.13 -10.15
CA LEU A 69 2.80 1.89 -9.82
C LEU A 69 2.40 1.11 -11.06
#